data_AF-A0A482VSC5-F1
#
_entry.id   AF-A0A482VSC5-F1
#
_cell.length_a   1.000
_cell.length_b   1.000
_cell.length_c   1.000
_cell.angle_alpha   90.00
_cell.angle_beta   90.00
_cell.angle_gamma   90.00
#
_symmetry.space_group_name_H-M   'P 1'
#
loop_
_entity.id
_entity.type
_entity.pdbx_description
1 polymer ?
#
loop_
_entity_poly.entity_id
_entity_poly.type
_entity_poly.pdbx_seq_one_letter_code
_entity_poly.pdbx_strand_id
1 'polypeptide(L)'
;MTSFLFPAMPWFGMDIGGSLCKLVYFEPKDTTKDEADSEVETLRNIRRYLTKNSAYGKTGHRDMHLQMNDVCIRGRRGTLHFIRFPSSEMVNFLALAKSKGMANLVTTVCATGGGAFKFEEDFRREVNMRLEKFDEFDSLLKGLQYADAQNPSECYYWANPTDETNCVKVKYDFSNPYPFLIVNIGSG
;
A
#
# COMPACT_ATOMS: atom_id res chain seq x y z
N MET A 1 -20.40 0.86 -25.21
CA MET A 1 -19.48 0.32 -24.19
C MET A 1 -18.70 1.48 -23.61
N THR A 2 -19.08 1.97 -22.43
CA THR A 2 -18.31 2.99 -21.72
C THR A 2 -17.00 2.37 -21.27
N SER A 3 -15.90 2.72 -21.94
CA SER A 3 -14.56 2.42 -21.43
C SER A 3 -14.43 3.11 -20.07
N PHE A 4 -14.45 2.36 -18.98
CA PHE A 4 -14.01 2.88 -17.70
C PHE A 4 -12.52 3.20 -17.86
N LEU A 5 -12.20 4.47 -18.14
CA LEU A 5 -10.84 4.97 -18.13
C LEU A 5 -10.33 4.79 -16.70
N PHE A 6 -9.43 3.82 -16.52
CA PHE A 6 -8.76 3.64 -15.24
C PHE A 6 -7.97 4.92 -14.90
N PRO A 7 -7.84 5.27 -13.60
CA PRO A 7 -7.01 6.41 -13.23
C PRO A 7 -5.57 6.19 -13.71
N ALA A 8 -4.93 7.25 -14.18
CA ALA A 8 -3.54 7.20 -14.61
C ALA A 8 -2.63 6.72 -13.48
N MET A 9 -1.53 6.08 -13.84
CA MET A 9 -0.47 5.72 -12.91
C MET A 9 0.19 6.98 -12.33
N PRO A 10 0.74 6.93 -11.09
CA PRO A 10 0.90 5.76 -10.23
C PRO A 10 -0.31 5.44 -9.33
N TRP A 11 -0.50 4.16 -8.98
CA TRP A 11 -1.57 3.72 -8.06
C TRP A 11 -1.05 3.52 -6.64
N PHE A 12 -1.62 4.28 -5.71
CA PHE A 12 -1.30 4.23 -4.29
C PHE A 12 -2.56 4.04 -3.44
N GLY A 13 -2.40 3.32 -2.33
CA GLY A 13 -3.32 3.33 -1.20
C GLY A 13 -2.55 3.64 0.08
N MET A 14 -3.11 4.45 0.97
CA MET A 14 -2.44 4.88 2.19
C MET A 14 -3.30 4.62 3.43
N ASP A 15 -2.71 4.08 4.48
CA ASP A 15 -3.30 4.03 5.83
C ASP A 15 -2.45 4.92 6.75
N ILE A 16 -3.05 5.99 7.26
CA ILE A 16 -2.39 6.96 8.12
C ILE A 16 -2.83 6.72 9.57
N GLY A 17 -2.22 5.74 10.21
CA GLY A 17 -2.49 5.37 11.60
C GLY A 17 -1.89 6.35 12.62
N GLY A 18 -2.16 6.10 13.91
CA GLY A 18 -1.65 6.92 15.01
C GLY A 18 -0.12 6.92 15.11
N SER A 19 0.49 5.74 15.01
CA SER A 19 1.95 5.57 15.11
C SER A 19 2.66 5.39 13.77
N LEU A 20 2.04 4.67 12.82
CA LEU A 20 2.64 4.32 11.54
C LEU A 20 1.73 4.69 10.38
N CYS A 21 2.33 5.28 9.35
CA CYS A 21 1.78 5.39 8.01
C CYS A 21 2.20 4.17 7.19
N LYS A 22 1.26 3.58 6.47
CA LYS A 22 1.50 2.48 5.53
C LYS A 22 1.09 2.97 4.13
N LEU A 23 1.93 2.71 3.15
CA LEU A 23 1.74 3.05 1.75
C LEU A 23 1.87 1.77 0.94
N VAL A 24 0.85 1.45 0.17
CA VAL A 24 0.85 0.35 -0.79
C VAL A 24 0.98 0.94 -2.19
N TYR A 25 1.95 0.43 -2.96
CA TYR A 25 2.21 0.85 -4.33
C TYR A 25 2.07 -0.33 -5.28
N PHE A 26 1.24 -0.20 -6.31
CA PHE A 26 1.18 -1.17 -7.40
C PHE A 26 2.14 -0.80 -8.52
N GLU A 27 3.08 -1.69 -8.81
CA GLU A 27 4.03 -1.57 -9.91
C GLU A 27 3.61 -2.49 -11.08
N PRO A 28 3.15 -1.93 -12.23
CA PRO A 28 2.79 -2.74 -13.39
C PRO A 28 4.04 -3.38 -14.00
N LYS A 29 3.93 -4.66 -14.34
CA LYS A 29 4.99 -5.44 -15.01
C LYS A 29 4.65 -5.74 -16.47
N ASP A 30 3.45 -5.37 -16.90
CA ASP A 30 2.89 -5.58 -18.23
C ASP A 30 2.98 -4.34 -19.14
N THR A 31 3.78 -3.34 -18.76
CA THR A 31 3.93 -2.09 -19.53
C THR A 31 4.46 -2.40 -20.93
N THR A 32 3.72 -2.00 -21.97
CA THR A 32 4.16 -2.16 -23.36
C THR A 32 5.30 -1.19 -23.69
N LYS A 33 6.02 -1.44 -24.78
CA LYS A 33 7.12 -0.54 -25.20
C LYS A 33 6.61 0.87 -25.51
N ASP A 34 5.47 0.99 -26.19
CA ASP A 34 4.87 2.29 -26.52
C ASP A 34 4.39 3.02 -25.26
N GLU A 35 3.79 2.29 -24.29
CA GLU A 35 3.45 2.85 -22.98
C GLU A 35 4.69 3.34 -22.27
N ALA A 36 5.76 2.53 -22.23
CA ALA A 36 7.01 2.89 -21.59
C ALA A 36 7.66 4.12 -22.24
N ASP A 37 7.64 4.23 -23.57
CA ASP A 37 8.19 5.37 -24.33
C ASP A 37 7.38 6.65 -24.12
N SER A 38 6.04 6.53 -24.03
CA SER A 38 5.13 7.63 -23.68
C SER A 38 5.13 8.01 -22.19
N GLU A 39 5.69 7.14 -21.33
CA GLU A 39 5.75 7.34 -19.89
C GLU A 39 6.57 8.60 -19.58
N VAL A 40 5.94 9.57 -18.92
CA VAL A 40 6.61 10.82 -18.54
C VAL A 40 7.78 10.49 -17.60
N GLU A 41 8.93 11.15 -17.82
CA GLU A 41 10.18 10.89 -17.09
C GLU A 41 10.01 10.94 -15.56
N THR A 42 9.13 11.81 -15.05
CA THR A 42 8.79 11.88 -13.62
C THR A 42 8.23 10.56 -13.10
N LEU A 43 7.35 9.88 -13.85
CA LEU A 43 6.75 8.61 -13.45
C LEU A 43 7.79 7.49 -13.43
N ARG A 44 8.67 7.43 -14.44
CA ARG A 44 9.81 6.50 -14.47
C ARG A 44 10.72 6.68 -13.25
N ASN A 45 11.00 7.94 -12.87
CA ASN A 45 11.84 8.25 -11.73
C ASN A 45 11.20 7.89 -10.39
N ILE A 46 9.89 8.12 -10.22
CA ILE A 46 9.14 7.70 -9.03
C ILE A 46 9.11 6.18 -8.93
N ARG A 47 8.77 5.48 -10.01
CA ARG A 47 8.79 4.01 -10.07
C ARG A 47 10.17 3.47 -9.68
N ARG A 48 11.24 4.01 -10.29
CA ARG A 48 12.62 3.61 -9.98
C ARG A 48 12.97 3.88 -8.52
N TYR A 49 12.55 5.02 -7.98
CA TYR A 49 12.78 5.38 -6.58
C TYR A 49 12.12 4.39 -5.63
N LEU A 50 10.86 4.02 -5.87
CA LEU A 50 10.09 3.09 -5.04
C LEU A 50 10.53 1.62 -5.17
N THR A 51 11.15 1.24 -6.28
CA THR A 51 11.49 -0.17 -6.53
C THR A 51 12.97 -0.49 -6.34
N LYS A 52 13.88 0.47 -6.53
CA LYS A 52 15.33 0.28 -6.33
C LYS A 52 15.83 0.60 -4.93
N ASN A 53 15.02 1.26 -4.10
CA ASN A 53 15.39 1.57 -2.71
C ASN A 53 14.60 0.70 -1.73
N SER A 54 15.21 0.36 -0.60
CA SER A 54 14.56 -0.29 0.55
C SER A 54 14.36 0.67 1.73
N ALA A 55 15.03 1.83 1.71
CA ALA A 55 14.88 2.91 2.66
C ALA A 55 14.53 4.22 1.93
N TYR A 56 13.63 5.01 2.51
CA TYR A 56 13.17 6.28 1.97
C TYR A 56 13.37 7.39 2.99
N GLY A 57 14.21 8.38 2.65
CA GLY A 57 14.69 9.33 3.63
C GLY A 57 15.47 8.61 4.74
N LYS A 58 15.22 8.98 6.00
CA LYS A 58 15.87 8.37 7.16
C LYS A 58 15.03 7.29 7.85
N THR A 59 13.72 7.30 7.64
CA THR A 59 12.74 6.59 8.48
C THR A 59 11.77 5.71 7.70
N GLY A 60 11.63 5.94 6.38
CA GLY A 60 10.78 5.11 5.53
C GLY A 60 11.45 3.80 5.17
N HIS A 61 10.67 2.72 5.17
CA HIS A 61 11.14 1.37 4.88
C HIS A 61 10.19 0.65 3.92
N ARG A 62 10.74 -0.08 2.95
CA ARG A 62 9.99 -1.01 2.10
C ARG A 62 10.18 -2.43 2.62
N ASP A 63 9.10 -3.07 3.05
CA ASP A 63 9.12 -4.44 3.54
C ASP A 63 9.16 -5.42 2.35
N MET A 64 10.35 -5.58 1.75
CA MET A 64 10.56 -6.36 0.52
C MET A 64 10.08 -7.82 0.61
N HIS A 65 10.14 -8.40 1.81
CA HIS A 65 9.72 -9.78 2.07
C HIS A 65 8.19 -9.97 2.04
N LEU A 66 7.43 -8.87 2.10
CA LEU A 66 5.96 -8.89 2.03
C LEU A 66 5.43 -8.59 0.62
N GLN A 67 6.29 -8.29 -0.35
CA GLN A 67 5.85 -7.97 -1.71
C GLN A 67 4.99 -9.10 -2.29
N MET A 68 3.91 -8.75 -2.97
CA MET A 68 3.06 -9.72 -3.65
C MET A 68 3.29 -9.60 -5.16
N ASN A 69 3.87 -10.64 -5.75
CA ASN A 69 4.19 -10.68 -7.17
C ASN A 69 3.05 -11.28 -7.99
N ASP A 70 2.99 -10.93 -9.28
CA ASP A 70 2.02 -11.44 -10.26
C ASP A 70 0.54 -11.27 -9.85
N VAL A 71 0.24 -10.17 -9.15
CA VAL A 71 -1.14 -9.83 -8.78
C VAL A 71 -1.82 -9.08 -9.91
N CYS A 72 -3.12 -9.33 -10.09
CA CYS A 72 -3.93 -8.66 -11.10
C CYS A 72 -4.81 -7.58 -10.47
N ILE A 73 -4.56 -6.31 -10.81
CA ILE A 73 -5.36 -5.17 -10.36
C ILE A 73 -5.89 -4.45 -11.58
N ARG A 74 -7.23 -4.36 -11.68
CA ARG A 74 -7.92 -3.64 -12.77
C ARG A 74 -7.45 -4.09 -14.17
N GLY A 75 -7.23 -5.39 -14.35
CA GLY A 75 -6.80 -5.98 -15.61
C GLY A 75 -5.31 -5.81 -15.92
N ARG A 76 -4.51 -5.21 -15.02
CA ARG A 76 -3.05 -5.12 -15.14
C ARG A 76 -2.35 -6.10 -14.23
N ARG A 77 -1.30 -6.76 -14.72
CA ARG A 77 -0.44 -7.64 -13.93
C ARG A 77 0.78 -6.89 -13.41
N GLY A 78 1.08 -7.07 -12.13
CA GLY A 78 2.16 -6.35 -11.49
C GLY A 78 2.56 -6.87 -10.12
N THR A 79 3.28 -6.03 -9.38
CA THR A 79 3.75 -6.31 -8.03
C THR A 79 3.16 -5.28 -7.06
N LEU A 80 2.62 -5.72 -5.93
CA LEU A 80 2.31 -4.84 -4.80
C LEU A 80 3.52 -4.70 -3.88
N HIS A 81 3.89 -3.46 -3.60
CA HIS A 81 4.96 -3.09 -2.69
C HIS A 81 4.38 -2.47 -1.41
N PHE A 82 4.90 -2.90 -0.26
CA PHE A 82 4.48 -2.41 1.06
C PHE A 82 5.57 -1.51 1.64
N ILE A 83 5.19 -0.28 1.98
CA ILE A 83 6.08 0.75 2.50
C ILE A 83 5.48 1.29 3.79
N ARG A 84 6.32 1.59 4.78
CA ARG A 84 5.89 2.19 6.04
C ARG A 84 6.86 3.24 6.53
N PHE A 85 6.35 4.18 7.31
CA PHE A 85 7.14 5.19 8.01
C PHE A 85 6.37 5.68 9.25
N PRO A 86 7.04 6.25 10.27
CA PRO A 86 6.36 6.82 11.44
C PRO A 86 5.43 7.97 11.06
N SER A 87 4.23 8.02 11.64
CA SER A 87 3.27 9.10 11.35
C SER A 87 3.79 10.49 11.75
N SER A 88 4.72 10.56 12.70
CA SER A 88 5.44 11.79 13.06
C SER A 88 6.31 12.35 11.92
N GLU A 89 6.66 11.52 10.94
CA GLU A 89 7.53 11.88 9.81
C GLU A 89 6.71 12.33 8.58
N MET A 90 5.40 12.56 8.71
CA MET A 90 4.52 12.98 7.61
C MET A 90 5.03 14.24 6.90
N VAL A 91 5.53 15.23 7.64
CA VAL A 91 6.08 16.46 7.05
C VAL A 91 7.28 16.15 6.13
N ASN A 92 8.18 15.26 6.57
CA ASN A 92 9.33 14.83 5.76
C ASN A 92 8.89 14.03 4.53
N PHE A 93 7.85 13.20 4.68
CA PHE A 93 7.24 12.47 3.56
C PHE A 93 6.66 13.44 2.51
N LEU A 94 5.90 14.46 2.91
CA LEU A 94 5.33 15.44 1.98
C LEU A 94 6.41 16.25 1.26
N ALA A 95 7.46 16.68 1.98
CA ALA A 95 8.61 17.35 1.38
C ALA A 95 9.32 16.45 0.35
N LEU A 96 9.49 15.17 0.67
CA LEU A 96 10.05 14.19 -0.26
C LEU A 96 9.15 13.99 -1.48
N ALA A 97 7.84 13.80 -1.29
CA ALA A 97 6.86 13.64 -2.37
C ALA A 97 6.86 14.83 -3.33
N LYS A 98 6.94 16.06 -2.79
CA LYS A 98 7.11 17.29 -3.55
C LYS A 98 8.39 17.28 -4.37
N SER A 99 9.53 16.97 -3.73
CA SER A 99 10.84 16.96 -4.40
C SER A 99 10.96 15.92 -5.53
N LYS A 100 10.19 14.82 -5.44
CA LYS A 100 10.14 13.77 -6.46
C LYS A 100 9.10 14.03 -7.55
N GLY A 101 8.35 15.12 -7.46
CA GLY A 101 7.33 15.47 -8.45
C GLY A 101 6.09 14.58 -8.39
N MET A 102 5.81 13.90 -7.27
CA MET A 102 4.62 13.06 -7.14
C MET A 102 3.32 13.88 -7.33
N ALA A 103 3.34 15.13 -6.86
CA ALA A 103 2.26 16.11 -7.02
C ALA A 103 1.90 16.41 -8.49
N ASN A 104 2.83 16.18 -9.42
CA ASN A 104 2.62 16.44 -10.84
C ASN A 104 1.89 15.29 -11.56
N LEU A 105 1.82 14.12 -10.93
CA LEU A 105 1.25 12.90 -11.52
C LEU A 105 -0.04 12.47 -10.82
N VAL A 106 -0.13 12.71 -9.52
CA VAL A 106 -1.25 12.30 -8.69
C VAL A 106 -1.90 13.53 -8.09
N THR A 107 -3.19 13.72 -8.36
CA THR A 107 -3.99 14.78 -7.75
C THR A 107 -4.81 14.27 -6.57
N THR A 108 -5.02 12.96 -6.47
CA THR A 108 -5.83 12.34 -5.42
C THR A 108 -5.22 11.01 -4.97
N VAL A 109 -5.08 10.83 -3.65
CA VAL A 109 -4.60 9.59 -3.03
C VAL A 109 -5.74 9.01 -2.20
N CYS A 110 -6.03 7.71 -2.38
CA CYS A 110 -6.97 7.00 -1.51
C CYS A 110 -6.30 6.77 -0.16
N ALA A 111 -6.92 7.26 0.91
CA ALA A 111 -6.38 7.21 2.25
C ALA A 111 -7.42 6.73 3.27
N THR A 112 -6.96 6.02 4.29
CA THR A 112 -7.74 5.61 5.44
C THR A 112 -6.97 5.86 6.74
N GLY A 113 -7.56 5.50 7.89
CA GLY A 113 -7.03 5.78 9.22
C GLY A 113 -7.32 7.22 9.67
N GLY A 114 -7.31 7.45 10.98
CA GLY A 114 -7.60 8.76 11.57
C GLY A 114 -6.69 9.90 11.04
N GLY A 115 -5.47 9.57 10.60
CA GLY A 115 -4.56 10.51 10.00
C GLY A 115 -5.00 11.04 8.63
N ALA A 116 -5.87 10.34 7.90
CA ALA A 116 -6.42 10.82 6.64
C ALA A 116 -7.25 12.10 6.82
N PHE A 117 -7.90 12.26 7.99
CA PHE A 117 -8.56 13.49 8.37
C PHE A 117 -7.57 14.52 8.94
N LYS A 118 -6.67 14.07 9.82
CA LYS A 118 -5.70 14.95 10.49
C LYS A 118 -4.80 15.72 9.52
N PHE A 119 -4.30 15.06 8.47
CA PHE A 119 -3.29 15.60 7.56
C PHE A 119 -3.87 16.07 6.21
N GLU A 120 -5.20 16.09 6.04
CA GLU A 120 -5.82 16.47 4.77
C GLU A 120 -5.37 17.86 4.28
N GLU A 121 -5.37 18.86 5.17
CA GLU A 121 -4.94 20.21 4.83
C GLU A 121 -3.44 20.29 4.52
N ASP A 122 -2.61 19.46 5.16
CA ASP A 122 -1.18 19.42 4.87
C ASP A 122 -0.92 18.83 3.49
N PHE A 123 -1.62 17.76 3.09
CA PHE A 123 -1.54 17.24 1.72
C PHE A 123 -1.97 18.29 0.68
N ARG A 124 -3.05 19.03 0.96
CA ARG A 124 -3.52 20.09 0.06
C ARG A 124 -2.51 21.23 -0.03
N ARG A 125 -1.98 21.71 1.10
CA ARG A 125 -1.08 22.87 1.16
C ARG A 125 0.32 22.55 0.61
N GLU A 126 0.90 21.41 0.98
CA GLU A 126 2.31 21.13 0.70
C GLU A 126 2.52 20.53 -0.70
N VAL A 127 1.60 19.67 -1.16
CA VAL A 127 1.72 18.90 -2.40
C VAL A 127 0.52 19.01 -3.33
N ASN A 128 -0.47 19.87 -3.04
CA ASN A 128 -1.68 20.06 -3.86
C ASN A 128 -2.40 18.73 -4.20
N MET A 129 -2.41 17.80 -3.25
CA MET A 129 -3.13 16.52 -3.38
C MET A 129 -4.37 16.50 -2.51
N ARG A 130 -5.44 15.88 -3.00
CA ARG A 130 -6.63 15.54 -2.21
C ARG A 130 -6.47 14.14 -1.60
N LEU A 131 -6.89 13.99 -0.34
CA LEU A 131 -7.11 12.68 0.24
C LEU A 131 -8.56 12.24 0.00
N GLU A 132 -8.73 11.18 -0.78
CA GLU A 132 -10.01 10.48 -0.87
C GLU A 132 -10.11 9.54 0.33
N LYS A 133 -10.96 9.89 1.29
CA LYS A 133 -11.00 9.24 2.60
C LYS A 133 -11.94 8.03 2.58
N PHE A 134 -11.46 6.90 3.07
CA PHE A 134 -12.20 5.65 3.23
C PHE A 134 -12.24 5.24 4.71
N ASP A 135 -13.30 4.53 5.11
CA ASP A 135 -13.42 3.97 6.45
C ASP A 135 -12.29 2.96 6.75
N GLU A 136 -11.73 3.03 7.96
CA GLU A 136 -10.57 2.22 8.37
C GLU A 136 -10.90 0.75 8.47
N PHE A 137 -12.07 0.41 9.03
CA PHE A 137 -12.44 -0.97 9.23
C PHE A 137 -12.90 -1.64 7.92
N ASP A 138 -13.64 -0.94 7.08
CA ASP A 138 -14.02 -1.41 5.74
C ASP A 138 -12.78 -1.62 4.85
N SER A 139 -11.82 -0.69 4.89
CA SER A 139 -10.55 -0.83 4.17
C SER A 139 -9.72 -2.01 4.67
N LEU A 140 -9.67 -2.23 5.99
CA LEU A 140 -9.02 -3.38 6.61
C LEU A 140 -9.64 -4.69 6.14
N LEU A 141 -10.97 -4.82 6.20
CA LEU A 141 -11.67 -6.06 5.82
C LEU A 141 -11.44 -6.38 4.33
N LYS A 142 -11.58 -5.38 3.45
CA LYS A 142 -11.33 -5.54 2.01
C LYS A 142 -9.87 -5.89 1.71
N GLY A 143 -8.94 -5.24 2.41
CA GLY A 143 -7.50 -5.52 2.29
C GLY A 143 -7.14 -6.94 2.71
N LEU A 144 -7.70 -7.40 3.84
CA LEU A 144 -7.51 -8.76 4.35
C LEU A 144 -8.02 -9.82 3.36
N GLN A 145 -9.27 -9.66 2.88
CA GLN A 145 -9.85 -10.59 1.89
C GLN A 145 -9.05 -10.63 0.59
N TYR A 146 -8.59 -9.47 0.13
CA TYR A 146 -7.76 -9.39 -1.06
C TYR A 146 -6.40 -10.07 -0.85
N ALA A 147 -5.75 -9.85 0.29
CA ALA A 147 -4.46 -10.45 0.60
C ALA A 147 -4.56 -11.98 0.66
N ASP A 148 -5.57 -12.53 1.34
CA ASP A 148 -5.80 -13.98 1.42
C ASP A 148 -6.06 -14.61 0.04
N ALA A 149 -6.89 -13.97 -0.78
CA ALA A 149 -7.20 -14.46 -2.13
C ALA A 149 -5.98 -14.45 -3.08
N GLN A 150 -5.00 -13.58 -2.83
CA GLN A 150 -3.81 -13.43 -3.69
C GLN A 150 -2.56 -14.12 -3.12
N ASN A 151 -2.52 -14.39 -1.82
CA ASN A 151 -1.43 -15.08 -1.14
C ASN A 151 -1.98 -16.28 -0.37
N PRO A 152 -1.88 -17.50 -0.92
CA PRO A 152 -2.37 -18.70 -0.24
C PRO A 152 -1.70 -18.97 1.11
N SER A 153 -0.59 -18.31 1.45
CA SER A 153 0.11 -18.49 2.73
C SER A 153 -0.13 -17.36 3.73
N GLU A 154 -1.07 -16.45 3.43
CA GLU A 154 -1.35 -15.26 4.24
C GLU A 154 -1.83 -15.61 5.65
N CYS A 155 -2.84 -16.49 5.75
CA CYS A 155 -3.41 -16.90 7.03
C CYS A 155 -2.67 -18.11 7.63
N TYR A 156 -2.35 -18.05 8.92
CA TYR A 156 -1.65 -19.11 9.63
C TYR A 156 -1.96 -19.09 11.13
N TYR A 157 -1.64 -20.20 11.79
CA TYR A 157 -1.65 -20.32 13.25
C TYR A 157 -0.40 -21.07 13.73
N TRP A 158 -0.16 -21.05 15.04
CA TRP A 158 0.89 -21.83 15.68
C TRP A 158 0.29 -23.10 16.28
N ALA A 159 0.66 -24.26 15.76
CA ALA A 159 0.32 -25.55 16.36
C ALA A 159 1.27 -25.83 17.53
N ASN A 160 0.74 -26.38 18.64
CA ASN A 160 1.48 -26.62 19.88
C ASN A 160 2.22 -25.37 20.42
N PRO A 161 1.56 -24.21 20.57
CA PRO A 161 2.24 -22.93 20.84
C PRO A 161 2.96 -22.87 22.20
N THR A 162 2.67 -23.80 23.11
CA THR A 162 3.28 -23.88 24.45
C THR A 162 4.38 -24.95 24.54
N ASP A 163 4.64 -25.70 23.47
CA ASP A 163 5.68 -26.72 23.41
C ASP A 163 6.83 -26.21 22.53
N GLU A 164 7.95 -25.84 23.14
CA GLU A 164 9.10 -25.27 22.43
C GLU A 164 9.71 -26.21 21.38
N THR A 165 9.52 -27.52 21.51
CA THR A 165 10.07 -28.51 20.57
C THR A 165 9.15 -28.75 19.37
N ASN A 166 7.83 -28.73 19.59
CA ASN A 166 6.83 -29.04 18.58
C ASN A 166 6.05 -27.83 18.06
N CYS A 167 6.39 -26.61 18.52
CA CYS A 167 5.77 -25.38 18.05
C CYS A 167 6.10 -25.13 16.58
N VAL A 168 5.08 -25.12 15.73
CA VAL A 168 5.25 -24.97 14.29
C VAL A 168 4.19 -24.05 13.69
N LYS A 169 4.61 -23.22 12.75
CA LYS A 169 3.72 -22.37 11.96
C LYS A 169 2.98 -23.21 10.92
N VAL A 170 1.66 -23.22 10.98
CA VAL A 170 0.80 -24.00 10.07
C VAL A 170 -0.11 -23.05 9.31
N LYS A 171 -0.21 -23.25 8.00
CA LYS A 171 -1.14 -22.51 7.15
C LYS A 171 -2.59 -22.76 7.59
N TYR A 172 -3.40 -21.71 7.56
CA TYR A 172 -4.85 -21.79 7.76
C TYR A 172 -5.56 -21.51 6.44
N ASP A 173 -6.59 -22.29 6.11
CA ASP A 173 -7.44 -22.04 4.95
C ASP A 173 -8.55 -21.06 5.33
N PHE A 174 -8.45 -19.84 4.83
CA PHE A 174 -9.39 -18.75 5.11
C PHE A 174 -10.43 -18.55 3.99
N SER A 175 -10.58 -19.51 3.07
CA SER A 175 -11.50 -19.41 1.91
C SER A 175 -12.99 -19.40 2.26
N ASN A 176 -13.37 -19.95 3.42
CA ASN A 176 -14.74 -19.89 3.96
C ASN A 176 -14.72 -19.42 5.43
N PRO A 177 -14.42 -18.14 5.68
CA PRO A 177 -14.00 -17.69 7.01
C PRO A 177 -15.15 -17.32 7.95
N TYR A 178 -16.40 -17.30 7.46
CA TYR A 178 -17.50 -16.75 8.23
C TYR A 178 -18.16 -17.80 9.15
N PRO A 179 -18.50 -17.41 10.40
CA PRO A 179 -18.17 -16.15 11.06
C PRO A 179 -16.73 -16.14 11.62
N PHE A 180 -16.13 -14.96 11.71
CA PHE A 180 -14.84 -14.77 12.40
C PHE A 180 -14.81 -13.44 13.18
N LEU A 181 -13.86 -13.35 14.11
CA LEU A 181 -13.57 -12.12 14.85
C LEU A 181 -12.26 -11.52 14.32
N ILE A 182 -12.28 -10.23 14.00
CA ILE A 182 -11.07 -9.45 13.69
C ILE A 182 -10.64 -8.72 14.95
N VAL A 183 -9.39 -8.92 15.35
CA VAL A 183 -8.74 -8.15 16.40
C VAL A 183 -7.59 -7.38 15.76
N ASN A 184 -7.81 -6.10 15.47
CA ASN A 184 -6.78 -5.22 14.93
C ASN A 184 -5.98 -4.59 16.08
N ILE A 185 -4.71 -4.99 16.24
CA ILE A 185 -3.84 -4.51 17.31
C ILE A 185 -2.98 -3.36 16.77
N GLY A 186 -3.40 -2.14 17.07
CA GLY A 186 -2.77 -0.89 16.59
C GLY A 186 -2.19 -0.06 17.72
N SER A 187 -2.29 1.26 17.61
CA SER A 187 -1.93 2.18 18.71
C SER A 187 -2.93 2.13 19.88
N GLY A 188 -4.17 1.70 19.62
CA GLY A 188 -5.21 1.50 20.61
C GLY A 188 -5.43 0.02 20.93
#